data_AF-A0A6N8BFB1-F1
#
_entry.id   AF-A0A6N8BFB1-F1
#
_cell.length_a   1.000
_cell.length_b   1.000
_cell.length_c   1.000
_cell.angle_alpha   90.00
_cell.angle_beta   90.00
_cell.angle_gamma   90.00
#
_symmetry.space_group_name_H-M   'P 1'
#
loop_
_entity.id
_entity.type
_entity.pdbx_description
1 polymer ?
#
loop_
_entity_poly.entity_id
_entity_poly.type
_entity_poly.pdbx_seq_one_letter_code
_entity_poly.pdbx_strand_id
1 'polypeptide(L)'
;MLAILLSMLIILNGFVVDVGRYLVARAELQTVVDASSLAGVATAKAVPESEIKVQKDVSGKITGMEENITGFKVVIYPDQAEKAAIDTARINGSPEFWEGQGGEFTLDEPPEDGKPGWRGFVSGEDSYYTRARVWMKPGFFGPVIKAVSGREYVPIYIDSTSQAVISEITN
;
A
#
# COMPACT_ATOMS: atom_id res chain seq x y z
N MET A 1 -25.02 -40.12 18.43
CA MET A 1 -24.70 -39.72 17.04
C MET A 1 -25.12 -38.29 16.74
N LEU A 2 -26.39 -37.90 16.94
CA LEU A 2 -26.88 -36.53 16.70
C LEU A 2 -26.13 -35.46 17.52
N ALA A 3 -25.84 -35.73 18.81
CA ALA A 3 -25.09 -34.80 19.66
C ALA A 3 -23.67 -34.53 19.13
N ILE A 4 -22.96 -35.56 18.69
CA ILE A 4 -21.61 -35.43 18.11
C ILE A 4 -21.67 -34.63 16.81
N LEU A 5 -22.64 -34.93 15.94
CA LEU A 5 -22.85 -34.20 14.70
C LEU A 5 -23.15 -32.72 14.95
N LEU A 6 -24.02 -32.41 15.92
CA LEU A 6 -24.36 -31.04 16.28
C LEU A 6 -23.14 -30.28 16.82
N SER A 7 -22.34 -30.90 17.69
CA SER A 7 -21.09 -30.32 18.18
C SER A 7 -20.10 -30.05 17.05
N MET A 8 -19.95 -30.98 16.09
CA MET A 8 -19.10 -30.77 14.92
C MET A 8 -19.58 -29.61 14.06
N LEU A 9 -20.89 -29.49 13.84
CA LEU A 9 -21.47 -28.37 13.07
C LEU A 9 -21.24 -27.02 13.74
N ILE A 10 -21.31 -26.94 15.07
CA ILE A 10 -21.01 -25.70 15.80
C ILE A 10 -19.53 -25.30 15.61
N ILE A 11 -18.61 -26.26 15.75
CA ILE A 11 -17.18 -26.03 15.56
C ILE A 11 -16.89 -25.55 14.12
N LEU A 12 -17.50 -26.21 13.13
CA LEU A 12 -17.30 -25.88 11.72
C LEU A 12 -17.87 -24.50 11.38
N ASN A 13 -19.03 -24.12 11.93
CA ASN A 13 -19.56 -22.77 11.76
C ASN A 13 -18.65 -21.71 12.38
N GLY A 14 -18.13 -21.95 13.60
CA GLY A 14 -17.16 -21.06 14.23
C GLY A 14 -15.90 -20.86 13.36
N PHE A 15 -15.43 -21.94 12.73
CA PHE A 15 -14.31 -21.90 11.79
C PHE A 15 -14.61 -21.06 10.55
N VAL A 16 -15.76 -21.28 9.92
CA VAL A 16 -16.16 -20.53 8.72
C VAL A 16 -16.28 -19.03 9.03
N VAL A 17 -16.82 -18.66 10.19
CA VAL A 17 -16.94 -17.25 10.60
C VAL A 17 -15.58 -16.59 10.80
N ASP A 18 -14.65 -17.23 11.53
CA ASP A 18 -13.32 -16.68 11.75
C ASP A 18 -12.50 -16.56 10.45
N VAL A 19 -12.59 -17.56 9.57
CA VAL A 19 -11.95 -17.50 8.23
C VAL A 19 -12.58 -16.40 7.38
N GLY A 20 -13.90 -16.27 7.39
CA GLY A 20 -14.60 -15.21 6.66
C GLY A 20 -14.16 -13.82 7.11
N ARG A 21 -14.10 -13.58 8.43
CA ARG A 21 -13.59 -12.33 9.00
C ARG A 21 -12.14 -12.05 8.61
N TYR A 22 -11.27 -13.07 8.66
CA TYR A 22 -9.88 -12.94 8.20
C TYR A 22 -9.79 -12.52 6.73
N LEU A 23 -10.57 -13.14 5.86
CA LEU A 23 -10.56 -12.83 4.43
C LEU A 23 -11.07 -11.41 4.14
N VAL A 24 -12.13 -10.98 4.83
CA VAL A 24 -12.65 -9.60 4.70
C VAL A 24 -11.63 -8.60 5.22
N ALA A 25 -11.03 -8.84 6.40
CA ALA A 25 -9.97 -8.00 6.94
C ALA A 25 -8.74 -7.93 6.01
N ARG A 26 -8.38 -9.04 5.37
CA ARG A 26 -7.29 -9.06 4.38
C ARG A 26 -7.64 -8.27 3.12
N ALA A 27 -8.88 -8.37 2.63
CA ALA A 27 -9.34 -7.62 1.47
C ALA A 27 -9.37 -6.11 1.75
N GLU A 28 -9.84 -5.71 2.93
CA GLU A 28 -9.87 -4.29 3.31
C GLU A 28 -8.45 -3.72 3.43
N LEU A 29 -7.52 -4.48 4.02
CA LEU A 29 -6.12 -4.07 4.08
C LEU A 29 -5.49 -3.97 2.69
N GLN A 30 -5.83 -4.88 1.77
CA GLN A 30 -5.38 -4.83 0.38
C GLN A 30 -5.87 -3.54 -0.30
N THR A 31 -7.15 -3.20 -0.14
CA THR A 31 -7.72 -1.95 -0.68
C THR A 31 -6.98 -0.72 -0.15
N VAL A 32 -6.68 -0.66 1.16
CA VAL A 32 -5.90 0.42 1.76
C VAL A 32 -4.54 0.56 1.10
N VAL A 33 -3.78 -0.55 1.03
CA VAL A 33 -2.40 -0.52 0.54
C VAL A 33 -2.34 -0.23 -0.97
N ASP A 34 -3.24 -0.82 -1.76
CA ASP A 34 -3.30 -0.57 -3.21
C ASP A 34 -3.68 0.88 -3.50
N ALA A 35 -4.73 1.39 -2.86
CA ALA A 35 -5.18 2.77 -3.05
C ALA A 35 -4.10 3.77 -2.61
N SER A 36 -3.44 3.54 -1.49
CA SER A 36 -2.32 4.37 -1.03
C SER A 36 -1.13 4.35 -2.00
N SER A 37 -0.74 3.16 -2.49
CA SER A 37 0.38 3.06 -3.43
C SER A 37 0.09 3.78 -4.74
N LEU A 38 -1.14 3.64 -5.24
CA LEU A 38 -1.63 4.32 -6.43
C LEU A 38 -1.68 5.84 -6.22
N ALA A 39 -2.18 6.31 -5.08
CA ALA A 39 -2.24 7.73 -4.75
C ALA A 39 -0.84 8.36 -4.69
N GLY A 40 0.14 7.66 -4.10
CA GLY A 40 1.53 8.13 -4.07
C GLY A 40 2.09 8.31 -5.49
N VAL A 41 1.92 7.32 -6.35
CA VAL A 41 2.34 7.39 -7.76
C VAL A 41 1.56 8.42 -8.57
N ALA A 42 0.27 8.63 -8.31
CA ALA A 42 -0.57 9.58 -9.05
C ALA A 42 -0.11 11.04 -8.89
N THR A 43 0.76 11.33 -7.93
CA THR A 43 1.40 12.65 -7.77
C THR A 43 2.58 12.89 -8.72
N ALA A 44 2.99 11.86 -9.47
CA ALA A 44 4.12 11.94 -10.38
C ALA A 44 3.91 12.99 -11.48
N LYS A 45 5.01 13.65 -11.87
CA LYS A 45 5.02 14.60 -12.98
C LYS A 45 5.94 14.13 -14.08
N ALA A 46 5.50 14.29 -15.33
CA ALA A 46 6.36 14.17 -16.48
C ALA A 46 7.20 15.44 -16.62
N VAL A 47 8.52 15.31 -16.55
CA VAL A 47 9.49 16.39 -16.74
C VAL A 47 10.22 16.14 -18.04
N PRO A 48 10.28 17.12 -18.97
CA PRO A 48 11.04 16.96 -20.20
C PRO A 48 12.53 16.82 -19.88
N GLU A 49 13.19 15.90 -20.57
CA GLU A 49 14.64 15.84 -20.62
C GLU A 49 15.10 16.63 -21.83
N SER A 50 16.03 17.57 -21.63
CA SER A 50 16.55 18.40 -22.70
C SER A 50 18.07 18.36 -22.79
N GLU A 51 18.56 18.33 -24.02
CA GLU A 51 19.97 18.54 -24.36
C GLU A 51 20.15 19.95 -24.92
N ILE A 52 21.05 20.72 -24.31
CA ILE A 52 21.41 22.05 -24.81
C ILE A 52 22.56 21.89 -25.81
N LYS A 53 22.27 22.16 -27.09
CA LYS A 53 23.29 22.28 -28.12
C LYS A 53 23.68 23.74 -28.28
N VAL A 54 24.96 24.03 -28.04
CA VAL A 54 25.51 25.37 -28.19
C VAL A 54 25.93 25.57 -29.64
N GLN A 55 25.27 26.48 -30.35
CA GLN A 55 25.67 26.88 -31.69
C GLN A 55 26.83 27.87 -31.58
N LYS A 56 27.93 27.57 -32.30
CA LYS A 56 29.13 28.42 -32.36
C LYS A 56 29.34 28.91 -33.79
N ASP A 57 29.80 30.15 -33.94
CA ASP A 57 30.25 30.66 -35.23
C ASP A 57 31.60 30.07 -35.65
N VAL A 58 32.03 30.42 -36.86
CA VAL A 58 33.32 30.03 -37.46
C VAL A 58 34.53 30.52 -36.64
N SER A 59 34.31 31.49 -35.75
CA SER A 59 35.30 32.07 -34.83
C SER A 59 35.31 31.37 -33.46
N GLY A 60 34.44 30.37 -33.25
CA GLY A 60 34.26 29.66 -31.98
C GLY A 60 33.41 30.41 -30.95
N LYS A 61 32.80 31.54 -31.30
CA LYS A 61 31.95 32.34 -30.42
C LYS A 61 30.54 31.76 -30.37
N ILE A 62 29.95 31.69 -29.18
CA ILE A 62 28.58 31.21 -28.99
C ILE A 62 27.61 32.19 -29.66
N THR A 63 26.85 31.73 -30.65
CA THR A 63 25.85 32.50 -31.40
C THR A 63 24.42 32.14 -31.03
N GLY A 64 24.20 30.99 -30.39
CA GLY A 64 22.89 30.57 -29.92
C GLY A 64 22.95 29.34 -29.03
N MET A 65 21.86 29.09 -28.32
CA MET A 65 21.61 27.84 -27.61
C MET A 65 20.31 27.26 -28.16
N GLU A 66 20.36 26.00 -28.55
CA GLU A 66 19.21 25.25 -29.01
C GLU A 66 18.90 24.18 -27.96
N GLU A 67 17.71 24.25 -27.39
CA GLU A 67 17.22 23.25 -26.45
C GLU A 67 16.44 22.19 -27.24
N ASN A 68 16.97 20.97 -27.29
CA ASN A 68 16.31 19.83 -27.91
C ASN A 68 15.73 18.92 -26.82
N ILE A 69 14.42 18.72 -26.82
CA ILE A 69 13.76 17.78 -25.89
C ILE A 69 14.01 16.37 -26.40
N THR A 70 14.75 15.57 -25.63
CA THR A 70 15.16 14.20 -25.99
C THR A 70 14.21 13.14 -25.44
N GLY A 71 13.38 13.48 -24.45
CA GLY A 71 12.43 12.55 -23.86
C GLY A 71 11.66 13.17 -22.69
N PHE A 72 10.94 12.32 -21.96
CA PHE A 72 10.30 12.68 -20.70
C PHE A 72 10.70 11.67 -19.64
N LYS A 73 10.93 12.17 -18.43
CA LYS A 73 11.11 11.34 -17.24
C LYS A 73 9.98 11.55 -16.25
N VAL A 74 9.68 10.50 -15.51
CA VAL A 74 8.76 10.56 -14.38
C VAL A 74 9.53 11.06 -13.17
N VAL A 75 8.95 12.01 -12.44
CA VAL A 75 9.49 12.48 -11.16
C VAL A 75 8.39 12.41 -10.11
N ILE A 76 8.65 11.65 -9.05
CA ILE A 76 7.81 11.60 -7.85
C ILE A 76 8.45 12.49 -6.78
N TYR A 77 7.65 13.41 -6.21
CA TYR A 77 8.09 14.24 -5.10
C TYR A 77 7.72 13.55 -3.78
N PRO A 78 8.70 13.12 -2.95
CA PRO A 78 8.45 12.28 -1.78
C PRO A 78 7.38 12.85 -0.83
N ASP A 79 7.48 14.12 -0.46
CA ASP A 79 6.56 14.75 0.49
C ASP A 79 5.10 14.80 -0.04
N GLN A 80 4.93 15.04 -1.33
CA GLN A 80 3.59 15.08 -1.96
C GLN A 80 3.01 13.68 -2.09
N ALA A 81 3.84 12.72 -2.48
CA ALA A 81 3.46 11.32 -2.64
C ALA A 81 3.08 10.70 -1.29
N GLU A 82 3.87 10.93 -0.24
CA GLU A 82 3.59 10.45 1.11
C GLU A 82 2.30 11.04 1.66
N LYS A 83 2.10 12.36 1.51
CA LYS A 83 0.85 13.01 1.92
C LYS A 83 -0.37 12.43 1.20
N ALA A 84 -0.29 12.24 -0.12
CA ALA A 84 -1.39 11.66 -0.90
C ALA A 84 -1.69 10.20 -0.49
N ALA A 85 -0.63 9.42 -0.25
CA ALA A 85 -0.73 8.02 0.14
C ALA A 85 -1.35 7.86 1.54
N ILE A 86 -0.92 8.65 2.53
CA ILE A 86 -1.46 8.58 3.90
C ILE A 86 -2.89 9.11 3.99
N ASP A 87 -3.23 10.18 3.26
CA ASP A 87 -4.60 10.70 3.22
C ASP A 87 -5.55 9.67 2.59
N THR A 88 -5.10 8.99 1.55
CA THR A 88 -5.85 7.88 0.92
C THR A 88 -5.94 6.67 1.84
N ALA A 89 -4.87 6.35 2.58
CA ALA A 89 -4.88 5.28 3.58
C ALA A 89 -5.95 5.54 4.65
N ARG A 90 -6.07 6.80 5.09
CA ARG A 90 -7.05 7.24 6.09
C ARG A 90 -8.49 7.13 5.60
N ILE A 91 -8.74 7.42 4.33
CA ILE A 91 -10.08 7.32 3.73
C ILE A 91 -10.51 5.85 3.59
N ASN A 92 -9.59 4.97 3.20
CA ASN A 92 -9.90 3.56 2.97
C ASN A 92 -9.76 2.69 4.23
N GLY A 93 -8.99 3.14 5.22
CA GLY A 93 -8.72 2.43 6.46
C GLY A 93 -9.62 2.92 7.59
N SER A 94 -10.91 2.57 7.55
CA SER A 94 -11.88 2.93 8.60
C SER A 94 -11.46 2.36 9.96
N PRO A 95 -11.23 3.20 10.99
CA PRO A 95 -10.97 2.74 12.35
C PRO A 95 -12.09 1.85 12.90
N GLU A 96 -13.35 2.17 12.59
CA GLU A 96 -14.53 1.43 13.05
C GLU A 96 -14.56 0.00 12.52
N PHE A 97 -14.10 -0.22 11.28
CA PHE A 97 -13.97 -1.55 10.72
C PHE A 97 -12.98 -2.40 11.54
N TRP A 98 -11.81 -1.84 11.86
CA TRP A 98 -10.76 -2.56 12.59
C TRP A 98 -11.14 -2.83 14.04
N GLU A 99 -11.78 -1.87 14.72
CA GLU A 99 -12.37 -2.05 16.04
C GLU A 99 -13.41 -3.19 16.03
N GLY A 100 -14.27 -3.24 15.00
CA GLY A 100 -15.26 -4.31 14.80
C GLY A 100 -14.63 -5.69 14.58
N GLN A 101 -13.39 -5.75 14.09
CA GLN A 101 -12.61 -6.98 14.01
C GLN A 101 -11.89 -7.35 15.31
N GLY A 102 -12.08 -6.57 16.38
CA GLY A 102 -11.33 -6.70 17.64
C GLY A 102 -9.84 -6.46 17.44
N GLY A 103 -9.49 -5.65 16.44
CA GLY A 103 -8.15 -5.45 15.96
C GLY A 103 -7.65 -4.03 16.11
N GLU A 104 -6.35 -3.86 15.95
CA GLU A 104 -5.69 -2.55 16.02
C GLU A 104 -5.04 -2.25 14.66
N PHE A 105 -5.28 -1.04 14.16
CA PHE A 105 -4.64 -0.47 12.99
C PHE A 105 -4.25 0.97 13.31
N THR A 106 -2.99 1.31 13.03
CA THR A 106 -2.48 2.69 13.15
C THR A 106 -1.87 3.12 11.83
N LEU A 107 -2.10 4.37 11.45
CA LEU A 107 -1.53 4.98 10.26
C LEU A 107 -0.26 5.78 10.57
N ASP A 108 0.00 6.05 11.85
CA ASP A 108 1.05 6.97 12.30
C ASP A 108 2.36 6.24 12.64
N GLU A 109 2.33 4.91 12.71
CA GLU A 109 3.50 4.09 13.04
C GLU A 109 3.84 3.08 11.95
N PRO A 110 5.14 2.83 11.70
CA PRO A 110 5.54 1.81 10.75
C PRO A 110 5.21 0.39 11.25
N PRO A 111 4.80 -0.51 10.34
CA PRO A 111 4.48 -1.89 10.70
C PRO A 111 5.77 -2.67 11.01
N GLU A 112 6.02 -2.95 12.29
CA GLU A 112 7.14 -3.73 12.80
C GLU A 112 6.69 -5.08 13.39
N ASP A 113 7.64 -5.98 13.66
CA ASP A 113 7.36 -7.21 14.38
C ASP A 113 6.84 -6.94 15.77
N GLY A 114 5.57 -7.26 15.99
CA GLY A 114 4.90 -6.91 17.24
C GLY A 114 4.04 -5.64 17.16
N LYS A 115 3.90 -4.97 16.01
CA LYS A 115 3.12 -3.72 15.93
C LYS A 115 2.26 -3.63 14.66
N PRO A 116 0.96 -3.29 14.77
CA PRO A 116 0.20 -2.84 13.61
C PRO A 116 0.75 -1.51 13.11
N GLY A 117 0.49 -1.18 11.85
CA GLY A 117 1.04 0.05 11.29
C GLY A 117 0.84 0.18 9.79
N TRP A 118 1.25 1.33 9.29
CA TRP A 118 1.29 1.66 7.87
C TRP A 118 2.60 2.37 7.54
N ARG A 119 3.12 2.13 6.33
CA ARG A 119 4.29 2.82 5.81
C ARG A 119 4.16 2.98 4.31
N GLY A 120 4.39 4.20 3.82
CA GLY A 120 4.56 4.49 2.40
C GLY A 120 5.90 5.17 2.14
N PHE A 121 6.53 4.89 1.00
CA PHE A 121 7.73 5.61 0.55
C PHE A 121 7.98 5.41 -0.96
N VAL A 122 8.73 6.32 -1.55
CA VAL A 122 9.23 6.19 -2.92
C VAL A 122 10.26 5.06 -2.99
N SER A 123 9.97 4.00 -3.74
CA SER A 123 10.83 2.81 -3.84
C SER A 123 11.79 2.84 -5.03
N GLY A 124 11.56 3.73 -5.99
CA GLY A 124 12.35 3.90 -7.20
C GLY A 124 11.98 5.21 -7.90
N GLU A 125 12.54 5.48 -9.08
CA GLU A 125 12.34 6.77 -9.77
C GLU A 125 10.87 7.03 -10.16
N ASP A 126 10.14 5.96 -10.45
CA ASP A 126 8.76 5.95 -10.95
C ASP A 126 7.80 5.15 -10.07
N SER A 127 8.25 4.66 -8.90
CA SER A 127 7.49 3.73 -8.08
C SER A 127 7.26 4.20 -6.65
N TYR A 128 6.08 3.88 -6.13
CA TYR A 128 5.71 4.14 -4.75
C TYR A 128 5.27 2.84 -4.07
N TYR A 129 5.92 2.54 -2.95
CA TYR A 129 5.67 1.35 -2.14
C TYR A 129 4.76 1.71 -0.98
N THR A 130 3.83 0.82 -0.64
CA THR A 130 3.03 0.91 0.58
C THR A 130 2.97 -0.46 1.25
N ARG A 131 2.93 -0.45 2.58
CA ARG A 131 2.80 -1.63 3.43
C ARG A 131 1.90 -1.32 4.60
N ALA A 132 1.06 -2.28 4.97
CA ALA A 132 0.26 -2.20 6.18
C ALA A 132 0.23 -3.53 6.92
N ARG A 133 0.09 -3.44 8.25
CA ARG A 133 -0.09 -4.57 9.14
C ARG A 133 -1.20 -4.26 10.12
N VAL A 134 -2.11 -5.21 10.29
CA VAL A 134 -3.17 -5.16 11.30
C VAL A 134 -3.13 -6.41 12.15
N TRP A 135 -3.61 -6.28 13.36
CA TRP A 135 -3.84 -7.43 14.24
C TRP A 135 -5.32 -7.69 14.31
N MET A 136 -5.75 -8.91 14.02
CA MET A 136 -7.15 -9.30 14.14
C MET A 136 -7.31 -10.25 15.32
N LYS A 137 -8.32 -10.03 16.17
CA LYS A 137 -8.67 -10.97 17.24
C LYS A 137 -9.65 -12.03 16.71
N PRO A 138 -9.24 -13.32 16.65
CA PRO A 138 -10.12 -14.40 16.26
C PRO A 138 -11.22 -14.56 17.31
N GLY A 139 -12.45 -14.83 16.88
CA GLY A 139 -13.58 -15.00 17.79
C GLY A 139 -13.59 -16.41 18.39
N PHE A 140 -13.96 -17.39 17.58
CA PHE A 140 -14.14 -18.77 18.02
C PHE A 140 -12.79 -19.45 18.35
N PHE A 141 -11.76 -19.21 17.53
CA PHE A 141 -10.43 -19.81 17.68
C PHE A 141 -9.46 -19.01 18.54
N GLY A 142 -9.87 -17.85 19.10
CA GLY A 142 -9.01 -17.03 19.95
C GLY A 142 -8.32 -17.84 21.07
N PRO A 143 -9.05 -18.67 21.85
CA PRO A 143 -8.44 -19.51 22.88
C PRO A 143 -7.46 -20.56 22.34
N VAL A 144 -7.73 -21.14 21.17
CA VAL A 144 -6.86 -22.13 20.54
C VAL A 144 -5.57 -21.48 20.06
N ILE A 145 -5.68 -20.32 19.40
CA ILE A 145 -4.52 -19.56 18.93
C ILE A 145 -3.67 -19.09 20.11
N LYS A 146 -4.29 -18.65 21.21
CA LYS A 146 -3.59 -18.33 22.46
C LYS A 146 -2.85 -19.54 23.04
N ALA A 147 -3.49 -20.71 23.06
CA ALA A 147 -2.88 -21.93 23.60
C ALA A 147 -1.69 -22.42 22.77
N VAL A 148 -1.75 -22.29 21.44
CA VAL A 148 -0.70 -22.81 20.53
C VAL A 148 0.43 -21.81 20.30
N SER A 149 0.12 -20.52 20.13
CA SER A 149 1.09 -19.49 19.74
C SER A 149 1.49 -18.54 20.87
N GLY A 150 0.79 -18.57 22.01
CA GLY A 150 0.92 -17.59 23.08
C GLY A 150 0.37 -16.20 22.73
N ARG A 151 -0.22 -16.02 21.54
CA ARG A 151 -0.75 -14.73 21.05
C ARG A 151 -2.28 -14.75 21.02
N GLU A 152 -2.90 -13.60 21.27
CA GLU A 152 -4.36 -13.44 21.15
C GLU A 152 -4.81 -12.97 19.74
N TYR A 153 -3.85 -12.67 18.88
CA TYR A 153 -4.10 -12.02 17.59
C TYR A 153 -3.46 -12.78 16.43
N VAL A 154 -4.09 -12.68 15.27
CA VAL A 154 -3.56 -13.12 13.99
C VAL A 154 -3.08 -11.88 13.23
N PRO A 155 -1.78 -11.77 12.89
CA PRO A 155 -1.29 -10.68 12.08
C PRO A 155 -1.75 -10.85 10.64
N ILE A 156 -2.24 -9.77 10.04
CA ILE A 156 -2.48 -9.66 8.60
C ILE A 156 -1.49 -8.64 8.07
N TYR A 157 -0.78 -8.99 7.01
CA TYR A 157 0.25 -8.18 6.40
C TYR A 157 0.01 -8.13 4.90
N ILE A 158 0.05 -6.93 4.33
CA ILE A 158 -0.06 -6.68 2.90
C ILE A 158 0.94 -5.60 2.49
N ASP A 159 1.54 -5.78 1.33
CA ASP A 159 2.31 -4.77 0.63
C ASP A 159 1.84 -4.61 -0.82
N SER A 160 2.09 -3.42 -1.38
CA SER A 160 1.80 -3.10 -2.77
C SER A 160 2.81 -2.08 -3.28
N THR A 161 3.07 -2.13 -4.58
CA THR A 161 3.92 -1.16 -5.28
C THR A 161 3.21 -0.76 -6.55
N SER A 162 3.00 0.54 -6.73
CA SER A 162 2.49 1.10 -7.98
C SER A 162 3.64 1.74 -8.76
N GLN A 163 3.47 1.88 -10.08
CA GLN A 163 4.44 2.50 -10.99
C GLN A 163 3.75 3.54 -11.89
N ALA A 164 4.40 4.67 -12.11
CA ALA A 164 3.97 5.69 -13.07
C ALA A 164 4.62 5.42 -14.43
N VAL A 165 3.82 5.38 -15.48
CA VAL A 165 4.28 5.11 -16.84
C VAL A 165 3.87 6.25 -17.75
N ILE A 166 4.82 6.74 -18.56
CA ILE A 166 4.54 7.68 -19.65
C ILE A 166 4.17 6.85 -20.87
N SER A 167 2.92 6.97 -21.34
CA SER A 167 2.53 6.37 -22.62
C SER A 167 2.70 7.40 -23.75
N GLU A 168 3.38 7.01 -24.81
CA GLU A 168 3.35 7.76 -26.06
C GLU A 168 1.94 7.61 -26.67
N ILE A 169 1.20 8.73 -26.77
CA ILE A 169 -0.03 8.75 -27.55
C ILE A 169 0.39 8.79 -29.02
N THR A 170 0.48 7.61 -29.63
CA THR A 170 0.59 7.48 -31.08
C THR A 170 -0.77 7.85 -31.67
N ASN A 171 -0.86 9.06 -32.25
CA ASN A 171 -2.00 9.47 -33.09
C ASN A 171 -1.88 8.88 -34.50
#